data_AF-A0A7J0CA19-F1
#
_entry.id   AF-A0A7J0CA19-F1
#
_cell.length_a   1.000
_cell.length_b   1.000
_cell.length_c   1.000
_cell.angle_alpha   90.00
_cell.angle_beta   90.00
_cell.angle_gamma   90.00
#
_symmetry.space_group_name_H-M   'P 1'
#
loop_
_entity.id
_entity.type
_entity.pdbx_description
1 polymer ?
#
loop_
_entity_poly.entity_id
_entity_poly.type
_entity_poly.pdbx_seq_one_letter_code
_entity_poly.pdbx_strand_id
1 'polypeptide(L)'
;MNLVDVTGEDLAFSYDAVGQSVNVRWCTPSGKVMLHLFREGATLLRVDEGDDKTQLVVDFRTGDTAGELRLQVFPEVSISETSFFS
;
A
#
# COMPACT_ATOMS: atom_id res chain seq x y z
N MET A 1 8.74 3.60 -4.67
CA MET A 1 8.39 4.98 -5.04
C MET A 1 8.19 5.81 -3.79
N ASN A 2 8.68 7.05 -3.79
CA ASN A 2 8.32 8.06 -2.81
C ASN A 2 7.13 8.83 -3.36
N LEU A 3 6.10 9.06 -2.54
CA LEU A 3 4.84 9.70 -2.94
C LEU A 3 4.70 11.13 -2.40
N VAL A 4 5.73 11.66 -1.72
CA VAL A 4 5.72 13.00 -1.12
C VAL A 4 5.36 14.12 -2.10
N ASP A 5 5.78 14.00 -3.36
CA ASP A 5 5.49 14.99 -4.41
C ASP A 5 4.01 15.01 -4.81
N VAL A 6 3.27 13.92 -4.54
CA VAL A 6 1.85 13.76 -4.89
C VAL A 6 0.97 14.01 -3.67
N THR A 7 1.37 13.53 -2.50
CA THR A 7 0.55 13.53 -1.29
C THR A 7 0.91 14.66 -0.32
N GLY A 8 2.11 15.25 -0.43
CA GLY A 8 2.66 16.15 0.59
C GLY A 8 3.12 15.43 1.87
N GLU A 9 3.04 14.10 1.90
CA GLU A 9 3.34 13.28 3.07
C GLU A 9 4.54 12.37 2.82
N ASP A 10 5.36 12.12 3.84
CA ASP A 10 6.52 11.20 3.73
C ASP A 10 6.02 9.74 3.68
N LEU A 11 5.55 9.37 2.51
CA LEU A 11 4.95 8.08 2.19
C LEU A 11 5.78 7.38 1.12
N ALA A 12 6.30 6.20 1.45
CA ALA A 12 7.02 5.34 0.54
C ALA A 12 6.25 4.03 0.34
N PHE A 13 6.12 3.63 -0.92
CA PHE A 13 5.52 2.36 -1.34
C PHE A 13 6.53 1.60 -2.20
N SER A 14 6.73 0.31 -1.95
CA SER A 14 7.58 -0.53 -2.80
C SER A 14 6.92 -1.87 -3.04
N TYR A 15 7.01 -2.36 -4.28
CA TYR A 15 6.50 -3.65 -4.70
C TYR A 15 7.66 -4.45 -5.29
N ASP A 16 7.91 -5.63 -4.71
CA ASP A 16 8.88 -6.59 -5.20
C ASP A 16 8.14 -7.72 -5.93
N ALA A 17 8.21 -7.70 -7.26
CA ALA A 17 7.56 -8.71 -8.10
C ALA A 17 8.24 -10.08 -7.99
N VAL A 18 9.56 -10.12 -7.74
CA VAL A 18 10.33 -11.37 -7.68
C VAL A 18 10.16 -12.01 -6.31
N GLY A 19 10.30 -11.22 -5.25
CA GLY A 19 10.06 -11.64 -3.87
C GLY A 19 8.57 -11.70 -3.50
N GLN A 20 7.66 -11.31 -4.40
CA GLN A 20 6.21 -11.27 -4.19
C GLN A 20 5.83 -10.57 -2.89
N SER A 21 6.27 -9.34 -2.72
CA SER A 21 5.99 -8.59 -1.49
C SER A 21 5.73 -7.11 -1.74
N VAL A 22 5.12 -6.47 -0.75
CA VAL A 22 4.92 -5.02 -0.72
C VAL A 22 5.36 -4.47 0.63
N ASN A 23 6.02 -3.32 0.61
CA ASN A 23 6.34 -2.55 1.80
C ASN A 23 5.78 -1.14 1.68
N VAL A 24 5.12 -0.68 2.75
CA VAL A 24 4.59 0.67 2.88
C VAL A 24 5.17 1.31 4.14
N ARG A 25 5.76 2.48 4.01
CA ARG A 25 6.28 3.27 5.12
C ARG A 25 5.69 4.66 5.06
N TRP A 26 5.13 5.10 6.17
CA TRP A 26 4.52 6.42 6.30
C TRP A 26 5.05 7.11 7.56
N CYS A 27 5.56 8.32 7.38
CA CYS A 27 6.10 9.15 8.46
C CYS A 27 5.38 10.50 8.51
N THR A 28 5.34 11.09 9.72
CA THR A 28 5.00 12.50 9.88
C THR A 28 6.03 13.38 9.16
N PRO A 29 5.73 14.67 8.90
CA PRO A 29 6.72 15.61 8.38
C PRO A 29 7.98 15.77 9.24
N SER A 30 7.90 15.44 10.54
CA SER A 30 9.05 15.44 11.45
C SER A 30 9.91 14.17 11.37
N GLY A 31 9.57 13.22 10.48
CA GLY A 31 10.26 11.94 10.32
C GLY A 31 9.86 10.84 11.31
N LYS A 32 8.84 11.07 12.15
CA LYS A 32 8.32 10.04 13.06
C LYS A 32 7.54 9.01 12.24
N VAL A 33 7.90 7.73 12.34
CA VAL A 33 7.17 6.63 11.70
C VAL A 33 5.77 6.53 12.29
N MET A 34 4.74 6.68 11.45
CA MET A 34 3.33 6.46 11.79
C MET A 34 2.89 5.05 11.44
N LEU A 35 3.34 4.53 10.30
CA LEU A 35 3.05 3.18 9.85
C LEU A 35 4.28 2.59 9.14
N HIS A 36 4.54 1.33 9.42
CA HIS A 36 5.42 0.49 8.61
C HIS A 36 4.73 -0.85 8.42
N LEU A 37 4.32 -1.15 7.19
CA LEU A 37 3.59 -2.35 6.81
C LEU A 37 4.41 -3.13 5.79
N PHE A 38 4.48 -4.44 5.99
CA PHE A 38 5.07 -5.38 5.05
C PHE A 38 4.09 -6.52 4.81
N ARG A 39 3.86 -6.88 3.55
CA ARG A 39 2.96 -7.96 3.17
C ARG A 39 3.63 -8.86 2.14
N GLU A 40 3.68 -10.15 2.45
CA GLU A 40 4.16 -11.21 1.56
C GLU A 40 3.02 -11.77 0.71
N GLY A 41 3.39 -12.51 -0.34
CA GLY A 41 2.46 -13.14 -1.26
C GLY A 41 1.76 -12.14 -2.18
N ALA A 42 2.37 -10.99 -2.46
CA ALA A 42 1.81 -10.00 -3.37
C ALA A 42 1.74 -10.58 -4.79
N THR A 43 0.54 -10.61 -5.38
CA THR A 43 0.26 -11.29 -6.66
C THR A 43 -0.09 -10.34 -7.79
N LEU A 44 -0.69 -9.19 -7.46
CA LEU A 44 -1.06 -8.16 -8.42
C LEU A 44 -0.91 -6.80 -7.77
N LEU A 45 -0.34 -5.85 -8.50
CA LEU A 45 -0.42 -4.42 -8.19
C LEU A 45 -1.16 -3.74 -9.33
N ARG A 46 -2.17 -2.95 -9.00
CA ARG A 46 -2.93 -2.13 -9.95
C ARG A 46 -3.11 -0.71 -9.43
N VAL A 47 -3.23 0.23 -10.34
CA VAL A 47 -3.73 1.58 -10.06
C VAL A 47 -5.24 1.53 -10.32
N ASP A 48 -6.01 1.93 -9.32
CA ASP A 48 -7.46 2.07 -9.40
C ASP A 48 -7.78 3.57 -9.33
N GLU A 49 -8.34 4.12 -10.40
CA GLU A 49 -8.66 5.53 -10.56
C GLU A 49 -10.14 5.67 -10.96
N GLY A 50 -10.90 6.40 -10.14
CA GLY A 50 -12.35 6.53 -10.28
C GLY A 50 -12.96 7.18 -9.05
N ASP A 51 -14.19 7.70 -9.16
CA ASP A 51 -14.93 8.35 -8.07
C ASP A 51 -14.12 9.44 -7.32
N ASP A 52 -13.38 10.26 -8.08
CA ASP A 52 -12.49 11.32 -7.59
C ASP A 52 -11.39 10.81 -6.63
N LYS A 53 -10.96 9.56 -6.81
CA LYS A 53 -9.91 8.92 -6.01
C LYS A 53 -8.87 8.26 -6.90
N THR A 54 -7.65 8.21 -6.40
CA THR A 54 -6.55 7.43 -6.97
C THR A 54 -5.96 6.53 -5.90
N GLN A 55 -5.89 5.23 -6.19
CA GLN A 55 -5.45 4.22 -5.23
C GLN A 55 -4.47 3.23 -5.87
N LEU A 56 -3.47 2.80 -5.10
CA LEU A 56 -2.71 1.59 -5.36
C LEU A 56 -3.42 0.44 -4.65
N VAL A 57 -3.69 -0.63 -5.39
CA VAL A 57 -4.36 -1.81 -4.87
C VAL A 57 -3.46 -3.01 -5.10
N VAL A 58 -3.17 -3.74 -4.01
CA VAL A 58 -2.34 -4.94 -4.04
C VAL A 58 -3.15 -6.13 -3.57
N ASP A 59 -3.36 -7.09 -4.46
CA ASP A 59 -3.91 -8.39 -4.08
C ASP A 59 -2.78 -9.28 -3.57
N PHE A 60 -2.98 -9.94 -2.44
CA PHE A 60 -2.01 -10.89 -1.88
C PHE A 60 -2.66 -12.24 -1.56
N ARG A 61 -1.83 -13.29 -1.60
CA ARG A 61 -2.20 -14.64 -1.21
C ARG A 61 -0.98 -15.40 -0.67
N THR A 62 -1.12 -15.93 0.54
CA THR A 62 -0.23 -16.91 1.17
C THR A 62 -0.95 -18.26 1.22
N GLY A 63 -0.35 -19.27 1.85
CA GLY A 63 -0.97 -20.59 1.98
C GLY A 63 -2.26 -20.61 2.79
N ASP A 64 -2.43 -19.67 3.72
CA ASP A 64 -3.50 -19.62 4.73
C ASP A 64 -4.29 -18.30 4.75
N THR A 65 -3.83 -17.30 3.99
CA THR A 65 -4.40 -15.95 4.01
C THR A 65 -4.48 -15.39 2.60
N ALA A 66 -5.57 -14.73 2.27
CA ALA A 66 -5.69 -13.94 1.05
C ALA A 66 -6.34 -12.60 1.36
N GLY A 67 -6.11 -11.59 0.53
CA GLY A 67 -6.67 -10.29 0.80
C GLY A 67 -6.17 -9.20 -0.13
N GLU A 68 -6.45 -7.97 0.29
CA GLU A 68 -6.18 -6.78 -0.49
C GLU A 68 -5.65 -5.67 0.42
N LEU A 69 -4.53 -5.07 0.01
CA LEU A 69 -3.99 -3.84 0.59
C LEU A 69 -4.33 -2.67 -0.34
N ARG A 70 -4.99 -1.66 0.18
CA ARG A 70 -5.33 -0.42 -0.54
C ARG A 70 -4.55 0.73 0.06
N LEU A 71 -3.86 1.47 -0.81
CA LEU A 71 -3.24 2.75 -0.50
C LEU A 71 -3.88 3.82 -1.38
N GLN A 72 -4.77 4.62 -0.80
CA GLN A 72 -5.27 5.82 -1.45
C GLN A 72 -4.24 6.94 -1.34
N VAL A 73 -3.99 7.64 -2.45
CA VAL A 73 -3.07 8.78 -2.51
C VAL A 73 -3.79 10.11 -2.76
N PHE A 74 -5.03 10.05 -3.26
CA PHE A 74 -5.87 11.22 -3.51
C PHE A 74 -7.33 10.89 -3.17
N PRO A 75 -8.11 11.82 -2.57
CA PRO A 75 -7.74 13.19 -2.18
C PRO A 75 -6.93 13.29 -0.88
N GLU A 76 -6.89 12.22 -0.10
CA GLU A 76 -6.17 12.10 1.15
C GLU A 76 -5.47 10.75 1.22
N VAL A 77 -4.33 10.70 1.92
CA VAL A 77 -3.61 9.46 2.16
C VAL A 77 -4.43 8.58 3.10
N SER A 78 -4.73 7.38 2.66
CA SER A 78 -5.41 6.38 3.47
C SER A 78 -4.86 5.00 3.15
N ILE A 79 -4.67 4.18 4.18
CA ILE A 79 -4.15 2.82 4.05
C ILE A 79 -5.12 1.89 4.75
N SER A 80 -5.59 0.87 4.03
CA SER A 80 -6.45 -0.18 4.58
C SER A 80 -6.04 -1.54 4.05
N GLU A 81 -6.18 -2.56 4.90
CA GLU A 81 -5.98 -3.96 4.52
C GLU A 81 -7.22 -4.76 4.91
N THR A 82 -7.68 -5.62 4.00
CA THR A 82 -8.64 -6.67 4.33
C THR A 82 -7.97 -8.02 4.12
N SER A 83 -7.97 -8.85 5.16
CA SER A 83 -7.41 -10.20 5.16
C SER A 83 -8.50 -11.24 5.47
N PHE A 84 -8.52 -12.32 4.70
CA PHE A 84 -9.37 -13.49 4.90
C PHE A 84 -8.49 -14.68 5.25
N PHE A 85 -8.84 -15.40 6.32
CA PHE A 85 -8.16 -16.62 6.76
C PHE A 85 -8.93 -17.86 6.29
N SER A 86 -8.20 -18.89 5.87
CA SER A 86 -8.75 -20.21 5.50
C SER A 86 -8.42 -21.28 6.53
#